data_AF-A0AAU9R5A5-F1
#
_entry.id   AF-A0AAU9R5A5-F1
#
_cell.length_a   1.000
_cell.length_b   1.000
_cell.length_c   1.000
_cell.angle_alpha   90.00
_cell.angle_beta   90.00
_cell.angle_gamma   90.00
#
_symmetry.space_group_name_H-M   'P 1'
#
loop_
_entity.id
_entity.type
_entity.pdbx_description
1 polymer ?
#
loop_
_entity_poly.entity_id
_entity_poly.type
_entity_poly.pdbx_seq_one_letter_code
_entity_poly.pdbx_strand_id
1 'polypeptide(L)'
;MVPYLPELIARGNVIYPVGDQAMSFISRKDSAEAIANVAVRPYLRDKEQIYLLTQEKNYNMVELSRIMTEVTGEKIGYQPVSL
;
A
#
# COMPACT_ATOMS: atom_id res chain seq x y z
N MET A 1 2.53 -1.92 -11.18
CA MET A 1 2.56 -0.85 -10.16
C MET A 1 3.59 0.24 -10.48
N VAL A 2 4.55 -0.01 -11.38
CA VAL A 2 5.49 0.99 -11.92
C VAL A 2 4.87 2.17 -12.73
N PRO A 3 3.71 2.08 -13.41
CA PRO A 3 3.27 3.14 -14.33
C PRO A 3 2.92 4.50 -13.70
N TYR A 4 2.64 4.54 -12.40
CA TYR A 4 2.02 5.71 -11.75
C TYR A 4 3.02 6.64 -11.08
N LEU A 5 4.22 6.12 -10.76
CA LEU A 5 5.29 6.89 -10.13
C LEU A 5 5.80 8.06 -10.99
N PRO A 6 6.03 7.90 -12.31
CA PRO A 6 6.48 9.01 -13.16
C PRO A 6 5.49 10.18 -13.17
N GLU A 7 4.18 9.90 -13.13
CA GLU A 7 3.15 10.94 -13.09
C GLU A 7 3.17 11.71 -11.75
N LEU A 8 3.28 10.99 -10.63
CA LEU A 8 3.35 11.61 -9.31
C LEU A 8 4.62 12.46 -9.12
N ILE A 9 5.74 12.01 -9.68
CA ILE A 9 6.99 12.77 -9.72
C ILE A 9 6.81 14.05 -10.56
N ALA A 10 6.23 13.93 -11.77
CA ALA A 10 5.99 15.09 -12.64
C ALA A 10 5.05 16.13 -12.01
N ARG A 11 4.10 15.69 -11.18
CA ARG A 11 3.16 16.57 -10.46
C ARG A 11 3.70 17.07 -9.12
N GLY A 12 4.73 16.42 -8.57
CA GLY A 12 5.31 16.69 -7.25
C GLY A 12 4.37 16.44 -6.06
N ASN A 13 3.20 15.82 -6.26
CA ASN A 13 2.19 15.63 -5.21
C ASN A 13 1.39 14.34 -5.38
N VAL A 14 1.09 13.68 -4.25
CA VAL A 14 0.07 12.64 -4.13
C VAL A 14 -1.31 13.28 -4.05
N ILE A 15 -2.25 12.84 -4.90
CA ILE A 15 -3.55 13.50 -5.12
C ILE A 15 -4.77 12.72 -4.60
N TYR A 16 -4.58 11.59 -3.92
CA TYR A 16 -5.69 10.72 -3.53
C TYR A 16 -6.61 11.41 -2.51
N PRO A 17 -7.95 11.47 -2.76
CA PRO A 17 -8.91 12.16 -1.89
C PRO A 17 -9.29 11.31 -0.67
N VAL A 18 -8.30 10.93 0.14
CA VAL A 18 -8.45 10.00 1.28
C VAL A 18 -8.28 10.69 2.64
N GLY A 19 -8.10 12.02 2.64
CA GLY A 19 -7.92 12.81 3.86
C GLY A 19 -6.73 12.34 4.69
N ASP A 20 -6.92 12.28 6.01
CA ASP A 20 -5.91 11.83 6.99
C ASP A 20 -6.05 10.35 7.36
N GLN A 21 -6.83 9.57 6.61
CA GLN A 21 -7.04 8.17 6.94
C GLN A 21 -5.75 7.34 6.76
N ALA A 22 -5.42 6.57 7.79
CA ALA A 22 -4.33 5.60 7.71
C ALA A 22 -4.78 4.42 6.85
N MET A 23 -4.07 4.15 5.77
CA MET A 23 -4.34 3.01 4.90
C MET A 23 -3.36 1.89 5.20
N SER A 24 -3.89 0.67 5.26
CA SER A 24 -3.07 -0.53 5.31
C SER A 24 -2.74 -0.97 3.89
N PHE A 25 -1.45 -1.16 3.62
CA PHE A 25 -0.97 -1.66 2.34
C PHE A 25 -0.48 -3.09 2.52
N ILE A 26 -0.39 -3.84 1.43
CA ILE A 26 0.32 -5.12 1.41
C ILE A 26 0.93 -5.31 0.02
N SER A 27 2.17 -5.80 -0.02
CA SER A 27 2.79 -6.08 -1.30
C SER A 27 2.14 -7.30 -1.94
N ARG A 28 2.08 -7.31 -3.28
CA ARG A 28 1.57 -8.49 -4.01
C ARG A 28 2.35 -9.76 -3.68
N LYS A 29 3.65 -9.63 -3.37
CA LYS A 29 4.52 -10.74 -2.98
C LYS A 29 4.07 -11.33 -1.64
N ASP A 30 3.86 -10.49 -0.63
CA ASP A 30 3.45 -10.94 0.70
C ASP A 30 2.04 -11.55 0.66
N SER A 31 1.12 -10.95 -0.12
CA SER A 31 -0.20 -11.54 -0.36
C SER A 31 -0.09 -12.91 -1.03
N ALA A 32 0.75 -13.06 -2.06
CA ALA A 32 0.94 -14.33 -2.75
C ALA A 32 1.54 -15.40 -1.82
N GLU A 33 2.50 -15.03 -0.98
CA GLU A 33 3.10 -15.93 0.01
C GLU A 33 2.09 -16.37 1.06
N ALA A 34 1.26 -15.46 1.58
CA ALA A 34 0.22 -15.79 2.54
C ALA A 34 -0.83 -16.73 1.95
N ILE A 35 -1.30 -16.45 0.73
CA ILE A 35 -2.26 -17.31 0.00
C ILE A 35 -1.66 -18.69 -0.26
N ALA A 36 -0.40 -18.76 -0.71
CA ALA A 36 0.29 -20.02 -0.94
C ALA A 36 0.41 -20.85 0.34
N ASN A 37 0.73 -20.21 1.47
CA ASN A 37 0.80 -20.89 2.76
C ASN A 37 -0.55 -21.47 3.19
N VAL A 38 -1.65 -20.72 3.03
CA VAL A 38 -3.00 -21.24 3.30
C VAL A 38 -3.34 -22.42 2.38
N ALA A 39 -3.00 -22.33 1.09
CA ALA A 39 -3.32 -23.36 0.12
C ALA A 39 -2.61 -24.70 0.38
N VAL A 40 -1.37 -24.68 0.85
CA VAL A 40 -0.54 -25.90 1.06
C VAL A 40 -0.60 -26.46 2.48
N ARG A 41 -1.24 -25.77 3.42
CA ARG A 41 -1.32 -26.16 4.83
C ARG A 41 -2.77 -26.47 5.21
N PRO A 42 -3.18 -27.76 5.24
CA PRO A 42 -4.54 -28.18 5.55
C PRO A 42 -5.13 -27.54 6.81
N TYR A 43 -4.32 -27.39 7.86
CA TYR A 43 -4.73 -26.80 9.14
C TYR A 43 -5.07 -25.30 9.09
N LEU A 44 -4.68 -24.60 8.01
CA LEU A 44 -5.01 -23.19 7.73
C LEU A 44 -6.17 -23.03 6.74
N ARG A 45 -6.65 -24.09 6.09
CA ARG A 45 -7.71 -24.00 5.06
C ARG A 45 -8.96 -24.78 5.44
N ASP A 46 -8.80 -25.95 6.04
CA ASP A 46 -9.87 -26.94 6.17
C ASP A 46 -10.76 -26.68 7.41
N LYS A 47 -10.75 -25.44 7.93
CA LYS A 47 -11.54 -25.00 9.10
C LYS A 47 -12.39 -23.76 8.82
N GLU A 48 -12.61 -23.42 7.54
CA GLU A 48 -13.44 -22.27 7.13
C GLU A 48 -13.00 -20.92 7.76
N GLN A 49 -11.69 -20.79 8.01
CA GLN A 49 -11.13 -19.62 8.66
C GLN A 49 -11.10 -18.41 7.71
N ILE A 50 -11.43 -17.24 8.25
CA ILE A 50 -11.32 -15.97 7.53
C ILE A 50 -10.05 -15.27 8.03
N TYR A 51 -9.17 -14.90 7.09
CA TYR A 51 -7.92 -14.20 7.37
C TYR A 51 -7.95 -12.80 6.77
N LEU A 52 -7.50 -11.81 7.54
CA LEU A 52 -7.24 -10.46 7.07
C LEU A 52 -5.74 -10.32 6.79
N LEU A 53 -5.39 -9.96 5.55
CA LEU A 53 -4.01 -9.75 5.13
C LEU A 53 -3.69 -8.24 5.11
N THR A 54 -2.83 -7.81 6.02
CA THR A 54 -2.39 -6.41 6.16
C THR A 54 -0.89 -6.37 6.46
N GLN A 55 -0.19 -5.29 6.12
CA GLN A 55 1.15 -5.05 6.66
C GLN A 55 1.09 -4.71 8.15
N GLU A 56 2.24 -4.85 8.83
CA GLU A 56 2.38 -4.50 10.25
C GLU A 56 2.11 -3.02 10.55
N LYS A 57 2.32 -2.14 9.55
CA LYS A 57 2.17 -0.70 9.70
C LYS A 57 1.16 -0.15 8.71
N ASN A 58 0.32 0.73 9.22
CA ASN A 58 -0.53 1.58 8.39
C ASN A 58 0.21 2.87 8.09
N TYR A 59 -0.02 3.42 6.90
CA TYR A 59 0.57 4.68 6.47
C TYR A 59 -0.54 5.64 6.04
N ASN A 60 -0.50 6.87 6.55
CA ASN A 60 -1.29 7.95 5.96
C ASN A 60 -0.61 8.51 4.70
N MET A 61 -1.29 9.40 3.96
CA MET A 61 -0.76 9.92 2.70
C MET A 61 0.48 10.81 2.85
N VAL A 62 0.66 11.46 4.01
CA VAL A 62 1.84 12.26 4.32
C VAL A 62 3.06 11.37 4.58
N GLU A 63 2.86 10.25 5.27
CA GLU A 63 3.90 9.26 5.50
C GLU A 63 4.26 8.55 4.19
N LEU A 64 3.25 8.23 3.37
CA LEU A 64 3.47 7.65 2.06
C LEU A 64 4.27 8.58 1.15
N SER A 65 3.95 9.88 1.12
CA SER A 65 4.69 10.85 0.29
C SER A 65 6.15 11.00 0.74
N ARG A 66 6.41 10.90 2.05
CA ARG A 66 7.79 10.85 2.60
C ARG A 66 8.54 9.61 2.12
N ILE A 67 7.93 8.42 2.22
CA ILE A 67 8.55 7.18 1.74
C ILE A 67 8.84 7.25 0.23
N MET A 68 7.91 7.79 -0.56
CA MET A 68 8.11 7.97 -2.00
C MET A 68 9.25 8.95 -2.28
N THR A 69 9.36 10.03 -1.51
CA THR A 69 10.49 10.99 -1.60
C THR A 69 11.83 10.32 -1.28
N GLU A 70 11.90 9.52 -0.22
CA GLU A 70 13.12 8.79 0.18
C GLU A 70 13.55 7.78 -0.88
N VAL A 71 12.60 7.06 -1.50
CA VAL A 71 12.91 6.03 -2.51
C VAL A 71 13.27 6.63 -3.87
N THR A 72 12.67 7.75 -4.25
CA THR A 72 12.86 8.36 -5.58
C THR A 72 13.92 9.46 -5.60
N GLY A 73 14.23 10.06 -4.44
CA GLY A 73 15.09 11.25 -4.34
C GLY A 73 14.40 12.56 -4.76
N GLU A 74 13.16 12.50 -5.23
CA GLU A 74 12.38 13.64 -5.71
C GLU A 74 11.38 14.09 -4.65
N LYS A 75 11.21 15.41 -4.47
CA LYS A 75 10.29 15.93 -3.45
C LYS A 75 8.84 15.70 -3.86
N ILE A 76 8.14 14.81 -3.16
CA ILE A 76 6.73 14.49 -3.40
C ILE A 76 5.91 14.91 -2.16
N GLY A 77 4.99 15.85 -2.34
CA GLY A 77 4.06 16.33 -1.34
C GLY A 77 2.74 15.55 -1.29
N TYR A 78 1.79 16.03 -0.48
CA TYR A 78 0.41 15.53 -0.45
C TYR A 78 -0.55 16.70 -0.67
N GLN A 79 -1.33 16.63 -1.73
CA GLN A 79 -2.34 17.63 -2.06
C GLN A 79 -3.58 16.91 -2.63
N PRO A 80 -4.51 16.47 -1.77
CA PRO A 80 -5.68 15.75 -2.21
C PRO A 80 -6.56 16.66 -3.08
N VAL A 81 -7.04 16.14 -4.20
CA VAL A 81 -8.07 16.84 -4.99
C VAL A 81 -9.42 16.73 -4.28
N SER A 82 -10.27 17.76 -4.41
CA SER A 82 -11.66 17.66 -3.97
C SER A 82 -12.42 16.66 -4.86
N LEU A 83 -13.28 15.85 -4.24
CA LEU A 83 -14.28 15.03 -4.93
C LEU A 83 -15.31 15.90 -5.66
#